data_AF-A0A3C0K5V6-F1
#
_entry.id   AF-A0A3C0K5V6-F1
#
_cell.length_a   1.000
_cell.length_b   1.000
_cell.length_c   1.000
_cell.angle_alpha   90.00
_cell.angle_beta   90.00
_cell.angle_gamma   90.00
#
_symmetry.space_group_name_H-M   'P 1'
#
loop_
_entity.id
_entity.type
_entity.pdbx_description
1 polymer ?
#
loop_
_entity_poly.entity_id
_entity_poly.type
_entity_poly.pdbx_seq_one_letter_code
_entity_poly.pdbx_strand_id
1 'polypeptide(L)'
;MQLNDFVKGEIVRHKEDQGVVNFICKEYITLTVGKYRKSPEDAAHSISPYNEINLLILSNQWKDCEIVTNSQQGHRLADLYHSQEGRYGDPQ
;
A
#
# COMPACT_ATOMS: atom_id res chain seq x y z
N MET A 1 -2.06 11.09 14.18
CA MET A 1 -2.71 11.22 12.86
C MET A 1 -4.17 10.78 12.93
N GLN A 2 -4.96 11.18 11.94
CA GLN A 2 -6.35 10.78 11.68
C GLN A 2 -6.46 10.15 10.28
N LEU A 3 -7.59 9.51 9.99
CA LEU A 3 -7.84 8.81 8.72
C LEU A 3 -7.49 9.66 7.48
N ASN A 4 -7.92 10.92 7.48
CA ASN A 4 -7.76 11.82 6.33
C ASN A 4 -6.31 12.32 6.15
N ASP A 5 -5.43 12.05 7.10
CA ASP A 5 -4.01 12.41 7.00
C ASP A 5 -3.22 11.40 6.15
N PHE A 6 -3.76 10.20 5.90
CA PHE A 6 -3.08 9.17 5.11
C PHE A 6 -3.45 9.27 3.64
N VAL A 7 -2.44 9.31 2.77
CA VAL A 7 -2.62 9.16 1.32
C VAL A 7 -1.91 7.90 0.84
N LYS A 8 -2.59 7.11 0.01
CA LYS A 8 -2.02 5.90 -0.60
C LYS A 8 -0.77 6.27 -1.42
N GLY A 9 0.31 5.51 -1.24
CA GLY A 9 1.59 5.77 -1.88
C GLY A 9 2.54 6.69 -1.09
N GLU A 10 2.10 7.29 0.01
CA GLU A 10 3.00 8.07 0.88
C GLU A 10 3.82 7.16 1.80
N ILE A 11 5.01 7.63 2.16
CA ILE A 11 5.86 6.98 3.16
C ILE A 11 5.45 7.46 4.54
N VAL A 12 5.06 6.51 5.38
CA VAL A 12 4.72 6.69 6.79
C VAL A 12 5.69 5.88 7.62
N ARG A 13 6.13 6.45 8.74
CA ARG A 13 6.85 5.76 9.81
C ARG A 13 5.90 5.41 10.93
N HIS A 14 6.02 4.21 11.47
CA HIS A 14 5.33 3.77 12.67
C HIS A 14 6.34 3.04 13.55
N LYS A 15 6.68 3.66 14.70
CA LYS A 15 7.77 3.20 15.57
C LYS A 15 9.09 3.09 14.80
N GLU A 16 9.68 1.90 14.74
CA GLU A 16 10.96 1.62 14.08
C GLU A 16 10.78 1.24 12.60
N ASP A 17 9.54 0.96 12.17
CA ASP A 17 9.23 0.56 10.81
C ASP A 17 8.85 1.77 9.94
N GLN A 18 9.27 1.73 8.68
CA GLN A 18 8.91 2.73 7.68
C GLN A 18 8.44 2.03 6.40
N GLY A 19 7.32 2.46 5.85
CA GLY A 19 6.73 1.81 4.68
C GLY A 19 5.80 2.72 3.90
N VAL A 20 5.36 2.22 2.75
CA VAL A 20 4.45 2.94 1.85
C VAL A 20 3.01 2.59 2.17
N VAL A 21 2.12 3.56 2.34
CA VAL A 21 0.69 3.33 2.57
C VAL A 21 0.10 2.59 1.37
N ASN A 22 -0.38 1.37 1.59
CA ASN A 22 -0.91 0.49 0.56
C ASN A 22 -2.45 0.40 0.61
N PHE A 23 -3.02 0.37 1.82
CA PHE A 23 -4.45 0.30 2.05
C PHE A 23 -4.87 1.23 3.18
N ILE A 24 -6.07 1.80 3.06
CA ILE A 24 -6.65 2.73 4.03
C ILE A 24 -8.12 2.37 4.21
N CYS A 25 -8.55 2.16 5.45
CA CYS A 25 -9.96 2.14 5.83
C CYS A 25 -10.16 2.82 7.19
N LYS A 26 -11.41 2.92 7.64
CA LYS A 26 -11.75 3.56 8.92
C LYS A 26 -11.13 2.86 10.14
N GLU A 27 -10.85 1.56 10.02
CA GLU A 27 -10.45 0.72 11.15
C GLU A 27 -8.93 0.54 11.22
N TYR A 28 -8.25 0.51 10.07
CA TYR A 28 -6.82 0.28 9.98
C TYR A 28 -6.24 0.80 8.64
N ILE A 29 -4.91 0.89 8.61
CA ILE A 29 -4.13 1.07 7.39
C ILE A 29 -3.14 -0.08 7.24
N THR A 30 -2.62 -0.28 6.03
CA THR A 30 -1.44 -1.13 5.83
C THR A 30 -0.29 -0.35 5.22
N LEU A 31 0.91 -0.61 5.72
CA LEU A 31 2.16 -0.12 5.14
C LEU A 31 2.91 -1.26 4.49
N THR A 32 3.29 -1.13 3.22
CA THR A 32 4.25 -2.04 2.60
C THR A 32 5.65 -1.66 3.05
N VAL A 33 6.25 -2.50 3.90
CA VAL A 33 7.59 -2.30 4.49
C VAL A 33 8.67 -3.07 3.74
N GLY A 34 8.29 -4.02 2.90
CA GLY A 34 9.20 -4.82 2.10
C GLY A 34 8.54 -5.37 0.85
N LYS A 35 9.34 -5.52 -0.21
CA LYS A 35 8.90 -6.08 -1.48
C LYS A 35 10.01 -6.92 -2.09
N TYR A 36 9.72 -8.15 -2.46
CA TYR A 36 10.69 -9.05 -3.09
C TYR A 36 10.07 -9.83 -4.24
N ARG A 37 10.91 -10.24 -5.18
CA ARG A 37 10.45 -10.98 -6.37
C ARG A 37 10.13 -12.42 -6.00
N LYS A 38 9.01 -12.93 -6.49
CA LYS A 38 8.66 -14.35 -6.40
C LYS A 38 9.62 -15.21 -7.23
N SER A 39 9.64 -16.51 -6.94
CA SER A 39 10.22 -17.48 -7.86
C SER A 39 9.50 -17.41 -9.22
N PRO A 40 10.15 -17.77 -10.34
CA PRO A 40 9.49 -17.79 -11.65
C PRO A 40 8.25 -18.71 -11.68
N GLU A 41 8.31 -19.82 -10.97
CA GLU A 41 7.23 -20.81 -10.85
C GLU A 41 6.00 -20.21 -10.16
N ASP A 42 6.19 -19.58 -8.98
CA ASP A 42 5.09 -18.93 -8.25
C ASP A 42 4.54 -17.70 -9.00
N ALA A 43 5.42 -16.97 -9.70
CA ALA A 43 5.04 -15.80 -10.47
C ALA A 43 4.14 -16.15 -11.66
N ALA A 44 4.34 -17.31 -12.30
CA ALA A 44 3.55 -17.76 -13.45
C ALA A 44 2.06 -17.96 -13.12
N HIS A 45 1.75 -18.24 -11.86
CA HIS A 45 0.40 -18.49 -11.36
C HIS A 45 -0.11 -17.38 -10.44
N SER A 46 0.55 -16.23 -10.43
CA SER A 46 0.21 -15.08 -9.57
C SER A 46 -0.20 -13.86 -10.38
N ILE A 47 -1.13 -13.06 -9.83
CA ILE A 47 -1.52 -11.75 -10.41
C ILE A 47 -0.33 -10.76 -10.44
N SER A 48 0.58 -10.86 -9.48
CA SER A 48 1.78 -10.02 -9.36
C SER A 48 3.04 -10.88 -9.23
N PRO A 49 4.16 -10.52 -9.87
CA PRO A 49 5.44 -11.22 -9.73
C PRO A 49 6.17 -10.89 -8.42
N TYR A 50 5.58 -10.07 -7.55
CA TYR A 50 6.16 -9.65 -6.27
C TYR A 50 5.36 -10.17 -5.08
N ASN A 51 6.08 -10.47 -4.01
CA ASN A 51 5.57 -10.61 -2.66
C ASN A 51 5.76 -9.28 -1.93
N GLU A 52 4.78 -8.93 -1.11
CA GLU A 52 4.76 -7.68 -0.34
C GLU A 52 4.56 -8.00 1.13
N ILE A 53 5.41 -7.43 1.97
CA ILE A 53 5.31 -7.52 3.43
C ILE A 53 4.52 -6.30 3.88
N ASN A 54 3.31 -6.53 4.39
CA ASN A 54 2.40 -5.48 4.82
C ASN A 54 2.29 -5.47 6.35
N LEU A 55 2.59 -4.32 6.95
CA LEU A 55 2.36 -4.04 8.36
C LEU A 55 0.96 -3.44 8.52
N LEU A 56 0.12 -4.10 9.31
CA LEU A 56 -1.20 -3.59 9.66
C LEU A 56 -1.09 -2.68 10.89
N ILE A 57 -1.69 -1.48 10.80
CA ILE A 57 -1.73 -0.51 11.90
C ILE A 57 -3.18 -0.14 12.18
N LEU A 58 -3.64 -0.48 13.38
CA LEU A 58 -5.00 -0.20 13.83
C LEU A 58 -5.19 1.30 14.09
N SER A 59 -6.43 1.77 13.99
CA SER A 59 -6.79 3.18 14.19
C SER A 59 -6.36 3.75 15.55
N ASN A 60 -6.35 2.94 16.61
CA ASN A 60 -5.88 3.35 17.93
C ASN A 60 -4.35 3.54 18.04
N GLN A 61 -3.60 3.12 17.01
CA GLN A 61 -2.14 3.26 16.90
C GLN A 61 -1.72 4.40 15.96
N TRP A 62 -2.66 5.07 15.28
CA TRP A 62 -2.33 6.18 14.36
C TRP A 62 -1.70 7.40 15.03
N LYS A 63 -1.78 7.49 16.36
CA LYS A 63 -1.06 8.51 17.14
C LYS A 63 0.47 8.31 17.11
N ASP A 64 0.92 7.09 16.85
CA ASP A 64 2.34 6.70 16.80
C ASP A 64 2.88 6.70 15.35
N CYS A 65 2.12 7.26 14.41
CA CYS A 65 2.49 7.38 13.00
C CYS A 65 2.99 8.79 12.68
N GLU A 66 3.99 8.86 11.80
CA GLU A 66 4.59 10.08 11.30
C GLU A 66 4.69 10.03 9.77
N ILE A 67 4.21 11.06 9.06
CA ILE A 67 4.39 11.17 7.61
C ILE A 67 5.84 11.56 7.34
N VAL A 68 6.53 10.79 6.51
CA VAL A 68 7.96 11.00 6.19
C VAL A 68 8.13 11.70 4.83
N THR A 69 7.16 11.62 3.91
CA THR A 69 7.34 12.12 2.54
C THR A 69 6.94 13.58 2.37
N ASN A 70 7.83 14.36 1.74
CA ASN A 70 7.51 15.61 1.04
C ASN A 70 7.02 15.27 -0.39
N SER A 71 5.70 15.24 -0.59
CA SER A 71 4.96 15.69 -1.79
C SER A 71 5.63 15.70 -3.19
N GLN A 72 6.25 14.63 -3.70
CA GLN A 72 6.50 14.51 -5.17
C GLN A 72 6.42 13.10 -5.80
N GLN A 73 6.25 12.00 -5.03
CA GLN A 73 6.28 10.63 -5.61
C GLN A 73 4.94 9.87 -5.59
N GLY A 74 3.92 10.37 -4.88
CA GLY A 74 2.62 9.67 -4.72
C GLY A 74 1.78 9.54 -6.00
N HIS A 75 1.97 10.43 -6.98
CA HIS A 75 1.14 10.44 -8.20
C HIS A 75 1.33 9.22 -9.10
N ARG A 76 2.53 8.60 -9.13
CA ARG A 76 2.81 7.51 -10.09
C ARG A 76 2.15 6.16 -9.75
N LEU A 77 1.80 5.93 -8.49
CA LEU A 77 1.22 4.64 -8.05
C LEU A 77 -0.31 4.66 -8.07
N ALA A 78 -0.95 5.81 -7.84
CA ALA A 78 -2.40 5.96 -7.95
C ALA A 78 -2.88 5.70 -9.40
N ASP A 79 -2.14 6.23 -10.39
CA ASP A 79 -2.46 6.05 -11.82
C ASP A 79 -2.39 4.58 -12.26
N LEU A 80 -1.51 3.78 -11.66
CA LEU A 80 -1.42 2.33 -11.91
C LEU A 80 -2.62 1.55 -11.32
N TYR A 81 -3.29 2.07 -10.29
CA TYR A 81 -4.43 1.41 -9.67
C TYR A 81 -5.72 1.65 -10.47
N HIS A 82 -5.93 2.87 -10.98
CA HIS A 82 -7.07 3.18 -11.87
C HIS A 82 -7.05 2.36 -13.17
N SER A 83 -5.88 1.90 -13.63
CA SER A 83 -5.79 0.99 -14.79
C SER A 83 -6.37 -0.42 -14.55
N GLN A 84 -6.75 -0.77 -13.31
CA GLN A 84 -7.34 -2.08 -12.98
C GLN A 84 -8.88 -2.08 -12.98
N GLU A 85 -9.53 -0.91 -13.07
CA GLU A 85 -11.00 -0.79 -13.03
C GLU A 85 -11.72 -1.33 -14.27
N GLY A 86 -10.99 -1.74 -15.32
CA GLY A 86 -11.56 -2.27 -16.57
C GLY A 86 -11.47 -3.79 -16.76
N ARG A 87 -11.00 -4.57 -15.77
CA ARG A 87 -10.73 -6.02 -15.96
C ARG A 87 -11.92 -6.96 -15.71
N TYR A 88 -13.02 -6.46 -15.16
CA TYR A 88 -14.25 -7.22 -15.00
C TYR A 88 -15.30 -6.70 -15.98
N GLY A 89 -15.17 -7.09 -17.26
CA GLY A 89 -16.32 -7.15 -18.14
C GLY A 89 -17.05 -8.45 -17.84
N ASP A 90 -18.35 -8.39 -17.51
CA ASP A 90 -19.17 -9.58 -17.38
C ASP A 90 -19.08 -10.39 -18.69
N PRO A 91 -18.69 -11.68 -18.63
CA PRO A 91 -18.74 -12.53 -19.81
C PRO A 91 -20.22 -12.69 -20.23
N GLN A 92 -20.55 -12.18 -21.41
CA GLN A 92 -21.85 -12.41 -22.07
C GLN A 92 -21.98 -13.85 -22.57
#